data_AF-A0A3A5HGN9-F1
#
_entry.id   AF-A0A3A5HGN9-F1
#
_cell.length_a   1.000
_cell.length_b   1.000
_cell.length_c   1.000
_cell.angle_alpha   90.00
_cell.angle_beta   90.00
_cell.angle_gamma   90.00
#
_symmetry.space_group_name_H-M   'P 1'
#
loop_
_entity.id
_entity.type
_entity.pdbx_description
1 polymer ?
#
loop_
_entity_poly.entity_id
_entity_poly.type
_entity_poly.pdbx_seq_one_letter_code
_entity_poly.pdbx_strand_id
1 'polypeptide(L)'
;MKASKKSGACPVINIDECKACDRCILACPRDVLEMSMDLNKRGYHYVVYKGEGCNGCGNCYYTCPEPLAIEVHIPRKVKPQEDE
;
A
#
# COMPACT_ATOMS: atom_id res chain seq x y z
N MET A 1 2.21 -19.85 16.10
CA MET A 1 2.36 -18.39 16.21
C MET A 1 1.24 -17.76 15.41
N LYS A 2 0.25 -17.13 16.06
CA LYS A 2 -0.96 -16.62 15.39
C LYS A 2 -0.59 -15.35 14.61
N ALA A 3 -0.59 -15.43 13.28
CA ALA A 3 -0.48 -14.27 12.41
C ALA A 3 -1.68 -13.34 12.69
N SER A 4 -1.42 -12.18 13.29
CA SER A 4 -2.44 -11.19 13.58
C SER A 4 -3.09 -10.75 12.27
N LYS A 5 -4.36 -11.11 12.08
CA LYS A 5 -5.13 -10.85 10.87
C LYS A 5 -5.36 -9.33 10.78
N LYS A 6 -4.52 -8.61 10.03
CA LYS A 6 -4.75 -7.18 9.75
C LYS A 6 -6.08 -7.05 9.01
N SER A 7 -7.08 -6.50 9.69
CA SER A 7 -8.47 -6.40 9.22
C SER A 7 -8.75 -5.17 8.35
N GLY A 8 -7.73 -4.38 8.03
CA GLY A 8 -7.84 -3.12 7.29
C GLY A 8 -7.34 -3.23 5.85
N ALA A 9 -7.76 -2.29 5.00
CA ALA A 9 -7.15 -2.10 3.70
C ALA A 9 -5.67 -1.72 3.84
N CYS A 10 -4.85 -2.07 2.85
CA CYS A 10 -3.45 -1.68 2.83
C CYS A 10 -2.92 -1.54 1.40
N PRO A 11 -2.04 -0.56 1.14
CA PRO A 11 -1.23 -0.57 -0.06
C PRO A 11 -0.05 -1.55 0.13
N VAL A 12 0.30 -2.26 -0.92
CA VAL A 12 1.51 -3.09 -0.99
C VAL A 12 2.42 -2.47 -2.05
N ILE A 13 3.66 -2.17 -1.66
CA ILE A 13 4.62 -1.50 -2.53
C ILE A 13 5.64 -2.52 -3.04
N ASN A 14 5.79 -2.62 -4.35
CA ASN A 14 6.92 -3.33 -4.96
C ASN A 14 8.14 -2.41 -4.96
N ILE A 15 9.09 -2.72 -4.08
CA ILE A 15 10.29 -1.89 -3.86
C ILE A 15 11.15 -1.75 -5.12
N ASP A 16 11.23 -2.77 -5.97
CA ASP A 16 12.11 -2.79 -7.14
C ASP A 16 11.49 -2.03 -8.35
N GLU A 17 10.18 -1.76 -8.30
CA GLU A 17 9.45 -0.99 -9.32
C GLU A 17 9.20 0.47 -8.90
N CYS A 18 9.34 0.80 -7.61
CA CYS A 18 9.24 2.18 -7.14
C CYS A 18 10.47 3.01 -7.58
N LYS A 19 10.24 4.19 -8.17
CA LYS A 19 11.28 5.11 -8.65
C LYS A 19 11.27 6.48 -7.94
N ALA A 20 10.90 6.51 -6.66
CA ALA A 20 10.98 7.70 -5.80
C ALA A 20 10.32 9.00 -6.34
N CYS A 21 9.17 8.93 -7.01
CA CYS A 21 8.55 10.11 -7.63
C CYS A 21 7.58 10.91 -6.72
N ASP A 22 7.37 10.49 -5.47
CA ASP A 22 6.48 11.10 -4.45
C ASP A 22 4.99 11.27 -4.79
N ARG A 23 4.56 10.98 -6.02
CA ARG A 23 3.16 11.17 -6.45
C ARG A 23 2.15 10.44 -5.57
N CYS A 24 2.46 9.22 -5.14
CA CYS A 24 1.57 8.43 -4.28
C CYS A 24 1.49 8.98 -2.85
N ILE A 25 2.57 9.57 -2.32
CA ILE A 25 2.59 10.24 -1.02
C ILE A 25 1.66 11.45 -1.08
N LEU A 26 1.86 12.33 -2.07
CA LEU A 26 1.03 13.53 -2.27
C LEU A 26 -0.45 13.21 -2.52
N ALA A 27 -0.74 12.12 -3.22
CA ALA A 27 -2.11 11.73 -3.55
C ALA A 27 -2.84 11.00 -2.40
N CYS A 28 -2.14 10.58 -1.35
CA CYS A 28 -2.73 9.81 -0.27
C CYS A 28 -3.50 10.73 0.69
N PRO A 29 -4.85 10.71 0.71
CA PRO A 29 -5.63 11.60 1.58
C PRO A 29 -5.56 11.22 3.07
N ARG A 30 -4.92 10.09 3.38
CA ARG A 30 -4.73 9.57 4.74
C ARG A 30 -3.32 9.82 5.28
N ASP A 31 -2.41 10.32 4.44
CA ASP A 31 -1.00 10.52 4.79
C ASP A 31 -0.35 9.27 5.43
N VAL A 32 -0.54 8.10 4.80
CA VAL A 32 -0.03 6.81 5.32
C VAL A 32 1.15 6.26 4.54
N LEU A 33 1.69 7.02 3.59
CA LEU A 33 2.85 6.64 2.78
C LEU A 33 4.00 7.61 3.08
N GLU A 34 5.23 7.11 3.06
CA GLU A 34 6.44 7.92 3.26
C GLU A 34 7.62 7.35 2.46
N MET A 35 8.65 8.17 2.23
CA MET A 35 9.86 7.72 1.54
C MET A 35 10.77 6.95 2.50
N SER A 36 11.33 5.83 2.05
CA SER A 36 12.34 5.07 2.77
C SER A 36 13.67 5.83 2.84
N MET A 37 14.45 5.56 3.89
CA MET A 37 15.86 5.94 3.93
C MET A 37 16.76 4.94 3.18
N ASP A 38 16.27 3.73 2.93
CA ASP A 38 16.99 2.67 2.23
C ASP A 38 16.87 2.80 0.70
N LEU A 39 17.81 2.19 -0.02
CA LEU A 39 17.82 2.08 -1.47
C LEU A 39 17.40 0.66 -1.92
N ASN A 40 16.63 0.57 -3.00
CA ASN A 40 16.35 -0.69 -3.68
C ASN A 40 17.55 -1.15 -4.54
N LYS A 41 17.42 -2.32 -5.20
CA LYS A 41 18.49 -2.90 -6.05
C LYS A 41 18.89 -2.03 -7.24
N ARG A 42 18.08 -1.02 -7.58
CA ARG A 42 18.27 -0.11 -8.70
C ARG A 42 18.78 1.26 -8.26
N GLY A 43 19.03 1.46 -6.96
CA GLY A 43 19.56 2.70 -6.40
C GLY A 43 18.52 3.79 -6.15
N TYR A 44 17.23 3.46 -6.12
CA TYR A 44 16.17 4.40 -5.76
C TYR A 44 15.76 4.21 -4.30
N HIS A 45 15.48 5.32 -3.61
CA HIS A 45 14.59 5.26 -2.45
C HIS A 45 13.21 4.75 -2.89
N TYR A 46 12.45 4.17 -1.98
CA TYR A 46 11.14 3.61 -2.29
C TYR A 46 10.12 3.99 -1.24
N VAL A 47 8.86 4.01 -1.64
CA VAL A 47 7.79 4.36 -0.72
C VAL A 47 7.47 3.18 0.20
N VAL A 48 7.22 3.46 1.48
CA VAL A 48 6.78 2.50 2.48
C VAL A 48 5.41 2.89 3.04
N TYR A 49 4.65 1.89 3.47
CA TYR A 49 3.39 2.07 4.17
C TYR A 49 3.64 2.16 5.67
N LYS A 50 3.14 3.22 6.32
CA LYS A 50 3.24 3.44 7.78
C LYS A 50 2.59 2.31 8.62
N GLY A 51 1.79 1.45 7.98
CA GLY A 51 1.32 0.19 8.55
C GLY A 51 -0.14 0.18 9.00
N GLU A 52 -0.74 1.36 9.16
CA GLU A 52 -2.13 1.57 9.57
C GLU A 52 -2.78 2.80 8.90
N GLY A 53 -4.10 2.93 9.00
CA GLY A 53 -4.84 4.12 8.56
C GLY A 53 -5.24 4.18 7.08
N CYS A 54 -4.82 3.21 6.26
CA CYS A 54 -5.28 3.10 4.87
C CYS A 54 -6.77 2.75 4.80
N ASN A 55 -7.50 3.46 3.94
CA ASN A 55 -8.94 3.24 3.69
C ASN A 55 -9.22 2.53 2.36
N GLY A 56 -8.19 2.15 1.60
CA GLY A 56 -8.34 1.45 0.32
C GLY A 56 -8.83 2.31 -0.84
N CYS A 57 -8.70 3.64 -0.79
CA CYS A 57 -9.22 4.54 -1.84
C CYS A 57 -8.60 4.38 -3.23
N GLY A 58 -7.39 3.81 -3.35
CA GLY A 58 -6.75 3.57 -4.65
C GLY A 58 -6.01 4.77 -5.26
N ASN A 59 -6.03 5.96 -4.66
CA ASN A 59 -5.35 7.15 -5.23
C ASN A 59 -3.86 6.94 -5.49
N CYS A 60 -3.16 6.23 -4.59
CA CYS A 60 -1.75 5.89 -4.76
C CYS A 60 -1.52 5.01 -5.99
N TYR A 61 -2.42 4.06 -6.27
CA TYR A 61 -2.38 3.21 -7.45
C TYR A 61 -2.58 4.03 -8.73
N TYR A 62 -3.66 4.81 -8.81
CA TYR A 62 -4.02 5.54 -10.04
C TYR A 62 -3.04 6.66 -10.41
N THR A 63 -2.36 7.27 -9.44
CA THR A 63 -1.37 8.33 -9.73
C THR A 63 0.02 7.77 -10.06
N CYS A 64 0.29 6.50 -9.74
CA CYS A 64 1.62 5.93 -9.93
C CYS A 64 1.93 5.80 -11.43
N PRO A 65 3.06 6.35 -11.93
CA PRO A 65 3.45 6.17 -13.31
C PRO A 65 4.01 4.77 -13.59
N GLU A 66 4.33 4.01 -12.54
CA GLU A 66 4.94 2.68 -12.63
C GLU A 66 3.87 1.60 -12.46
N PRO A 67 3.55 0.82 -13.52
CA PRO A 67 2.37 -0.04 -13.55
C PRO A 67 2.38 -1.20 -12.56
N LEU A 68 3.55 -1.55 -12.02
CA LEU A 68 3.75 -2.68 -11.09
C LEU A 68 4.25 -2.27 -9.70
N ALA A 69 4.28 -0.96 -9.41
CA ALA A 69 4.85 -0.47 -8.16
C ALA A 69 3.90 -0.55 -6.96
N ILE A 70 2.58 -0.50 -7.18
CA ILE A 70 1.58 -0.40 -6.11
C ILE A 70 0.43 -1.37 -6.35
N GLU A 71 0.05 -2.10 -5.32
CA GLU A 71 -1.22 -2.81 -5.22
C GLU A 71 -2.02 -2.22 -4.05
N VAL A 72 -3.36 -2.31 -4.11
CA VAL A 72 -4.23 -1.90 -2.99
C VAL A 72 -5.14 -3.07 -2.62
N HIS A 73 -4.90 -3.62 -1.43
CA HIS A 73 -5.64 -4.76 -0.92
C HIS A 73 -6.80 -4.25 -0.05
N ILE A 74 -8.02 -4.66 -0.38
CA ILE A 74 -9.23 -4.28 0.36
C ILE A 74 -9.86 -5.56 0.93
N PRO A 75 -10.04 -5.67 2.26
CA PRO A 75 -10.64 -6.85 2.85
C PRO A 75 -12.08 -7.01 2.36
N ARG A 76 -12.43 -8.20 1.84
CA ARG A 76 -13.81 -8.55 1.56
C ARG A 76 -14.55 -8.77 2.88
N LYS A 77 -15.71 -8.12 3.05
CA LYS A 77 -16.65 -8.48 4.12
C LYS A 77 -17.14 -9.90 3.83
N VAL A 78 -16.74 -10.87 4.64
CA VAL A 78 -17.37 -12.20 4.64
C VAL A 78 -18.71 -12.02 5.34
N LYS A 79 -19.83 -12.27 4.64
CA LYS A 79 -21.14 -12.33 5.29
C LYS A 79 -21.09 -13.48 6.32
N PRO A 80 -21.64 -13.33 7.54
CA PRO A 80 -21.83 -14.47 8.43
C PRO A 80 -22.56 -15.56 7.64
N GLN A 81 -21.99 -16.77 7.60
CA GLN A 81 -22.74 -17.91 7.09
C GLN A 81 -23.81 -18.18 8.15
N GLU A 82 -25.08 -18.10 7.77
CA GLU A 82 -26.17 -18.61 8.60
C GLU A 82 -26.13 -20.13 8.43
N ASP A 83 -25.73 -20.82 9.49
CA ASP A 83 -25.71 -22.28 9.58
C ASP A 83 -27.17 -22.74 9.75
N GLU A 84 -27.79 -23.26 8.68
CA GLU A 84 -29.05 -24.03 8.75
C GLU A 84 -28.79 -25.49 9.12
#